data_AF-A0A3D4GTR3-F1
#
_entry.id   AF-A0A3D4GTR3-F1
#
_cell.length_a   1.000
_cell.length_b   1.000
_cell.length_c   1.000
_cell.angle_alpha   90.00
_cell.angle_beta   90.00
_cell.angle_gamma   90.00
#
_symmetry.space_group_name_H-M   'P 1'
#
loop_
_entity.id
_entity.type
_entity.pdbx_description
1 polymer ?
#
loop_
_entity_poly.entity_id
_entity_poly.type
_entity_poly.pdbx_seq_one_letter_code
_entity_poly.pdbx_strand_id
1 'polypeptide(L)'
;MIRDALGREVFTPLSLGNGIGEPCPQIDGDSAAEQLPQWAIVVFPRTARIDKVIIHWGKAGVHTTSRSCRIQGWRNNHWREVACAEALSSEQTTRFTFKPVAVGAIRIWQDAGCGPEAVPGRMWLAELETEGEFVGDEDVDFATIRDSLELEWEQNYRASRAPITERVLACMYGTVKEQGE
;
A
#
# COMPACT_ATOMS: atom_id res chain seq x y z
N MET A 1 -4.75 -10.63 -13.13
CA MET A 1 -4.45 -9.35 -13.81
C MET A 1 -5.76 -8.58 -13.90
N ILE A 2 -6.01 -7.60 -13.03
CA ILE A 2 -7.22 -6.77 -13.11
C ILE A 2 -6.83 -5.55 -13.94
N ARG A 3 -7.31 -5.51 -15.18
CA ARG A 3 -7.27 -4.34 -16.06
C ARG A 3 -8.62 -3.65 -15.97
N ASP A 4 -8.64 -2.33 -15.84
CA ASP A 4 -9.88 -1.57 -16.03
C ASP A 4 -10.16 -1.35 -17.53
N ALA A 5 -11.37 -0.86 -17.84
CA ALA A 5 -11.83 -0.60 -19.20
C ALA A 5 -11.05 0.50 -19.95
N LEU A 6 -10.04 1.11 -19.33
CA LEU A 6 -9.20 2.17 -19.88
C LEU A 6 -7.72 1.74 -20.02
N GLY A 7 -7.39 0.47 -19.77
CA GLY A 7 -6.04 -0.06 -19.91
C GLY A 7 -5.09 0.32 -18.77
N ARG A 8 -5.61 0.73 -17.60
CA ARG A 8 -4.80 1.05 -16.43
C ARG A 8 -4.47 -0.21 -15.64
N GLU A 9 -3.22 -0.32 -15.20
CA GLU A 9 -2.75 -1.43 -14.38
C GLU A 9 -2.84 -1.06 -12.90
N VAL A 10 -3.61 -1.82 -12.13
CA VAL A 10 -3.70 -1.70 -10.66
C VAL A 10 -2.77 -2.73 -10.04
N PHE A 11 -1.80 -2.24 -9.27
CA PHE A 11 -0.89 -3.10 -8.49
C PHE A 11 -1.34 -3.15 -7.03
N THR A 12 -1.30 -4.35 -6.48
CA THR A 12 -1.45 -4.60 -5.05
C THR A 12 -0.18 -5.29 -4.55
N PRO A 13 0.10 -5.29 -3.24
CA PRO A 13 1.21 -6.05 -2.66
C PRO A 13 1.22 -7.53 -3.08
N LEU A 14 0.03 -8.11 -3.32
CA LEU A 14 -0.13 -9.48 -3.83
C LEU A 14 0.30 -9.64 -5.30
N SER A 15 0.31 -8.56 -6.09
CA SER A 15 0.67 -8.57 -7.50
C SER A 15 2.17 -8.45 -7.76
N LEU A 16 2.94 -7.90 -6.81
CA LEU A 16 4.41 -7.75 -6.94
C LEU A 16 5.19 -9.01 -6.54
N GLY A 17 4.53 -10.02 -5.97
CA GLY A 17 5.16 -11.31 -5.66
C GLY A 17 5.34 -12.25 -6.87
N ASN A 18 4.73 -11.95 -8.02
CA ASN A 18 4.74 -12.82 -9.19
C ASN A 18 5.12 -12.04 -10.45
N GLY A 19 6.43 -12.02 -10.74
CA GLY A 19 6.90 -11.84 -12.10
C GLY A 19 6.23 -12.87 -13.01
N ILE A 20 5.73 -12.40 -14.14
CA ILE A 20 5.45 -13.13 -15.38
C ILE A 20 5.80 -14.63 -15.34
N GLY A 21 4.77 -15.44 -15.07
CA GLY A 21 4.62 -16.77 -15.64
C GLY A 21 5.57 -17.86 -15.14
N GLU A 22 5.48 -18.22 -13.85
CA GLU A 22 5.49 -19.61 -13.37
C GLU A 22 4.74 -19.67 -12.01
N PRO A 23 4.04 -20.76 -11.68
CA PRO A 23 3.33 -20.87 -10.40
C PRO A 23 4.34 -20.89 -9.25
N CYS A 24 4.47 -19.76 -8.54
CA CYS A 24 5.20 -19.71 -7.29
C CYS A 24 4.52 -20.69 -6.31
N PRO A 25 5.28 -21.62 -5.68
CA PRO A 25 4.71 -22.51 -4.68
C PRO A 25 4.10 -21.66 -3.57
N GLN A 26 2.88 -21.99 -3.15
CA GLN A 26 2.23 -21.35 -2.01
C GLN A 26 3.16 -21.41 -0.79
N ILE A 27 3.89 -20.33 -0.55
CA ILE A 27 4.34 -20.00 0.79
C ILE A 27 3.18 -19.19 1.36
N ASP A 28 2.44 -19.79 2.27
CA ASP A 28 1.29 -19.23 2.99
C ASP A 28 1.71 -18.04 3.90
N GLY A 29 2.26 -16.98 3.31
CA GLY A 29 2.55 -15.71 3.97
C GLY A 29 1.40 -14.74 3.71
N ASP A 30 0.31 -14.86 4.48
CA ASP A 30 -0.76 -13.86 4.46
C ASP A 30 -0.18 -12.53 4.99
N SER A 31 -0.11 -11.48 4.17
CA SER A 31 0.39 -10.16 4.58
C SER A 31 -0.34 -9.59 5.80
N ALA A 32 -1.55 -10.11 6.06
CA ALA A 32 -2.34 -9.86 7.27
C ALA A 32 -1.72 -10.46 8.55
N ALA A 33 -1.00 -11.58 8.47
CA ALA A 33 -0.33 -12.21 9.61
C ALA A 33 0.94 -11.45 10.03
N GLU A 34 1.61 -10.79 9.08
CA GLU A 34 2.87 -10.07 9.30
C GLU A 34 2.67 -8.58 9.68
N GLN A 35 1.42 -8.12 9.76
CA GLN A 35 1.06 -6.72 10.06
C GLN A 35 1.86 -5.72 9.21
N LEU A 36 2.00 -5.98 7.92
CA LEU A 36 2.67 -5.04 7.03
C LEU A 36 1.73 -3.90 6.65
N PRO A 37 2.27 -2.69 6.36
CA PRO A 37 1.52 -1.65 5.69
C PRO A 37 0.90 -2.18 4.39
N GLN A 38 -0.33 -1.75 4.11
CA GLN A 38 -1.07 -2.12 2.91
C GLN A 38 -1.20 -0.90 2.00
N TRP A 39 -1.15 -1.12 0.70
CA TRP A 39 -1.30 -0.04 -0.26
C TRP A 39 -1.96 -0.53 -1.55
N ALA A 40 -2.53 0.41 -2.29
CA ALA A 40 -3.00 0.19 -3.66
C ALA A 40 -2.67 1.42 -4.49
N ILE A 41 -2.31 1.23 -5.75
CA ILE A 41 -1.78 2.26 -6.63
C ILE A 41 -2.54 2.33 -7.95
N VAL A 42 -2.73 3.56 -8.44
CA VAL A 42 -3.10 3.89 -9.80
C VAL A 42 -1.90 4.57 -10.45
N VAL A 43 -1.34 3.96 -11.49
CA VAL A 43 -0.31 4.59 -12.33
C VAL A 43 -0.98 5.19 -13.55
N PHE A 44 -0.67 6.46 -13.82
CA PHE A 44 -1.20 7.16 -14.97
C PHE A 44 -0.29 6.94 -16.19
N PRO A 45 -0.83 6.87 -17.41
CA PRO A 45 -0.01 6.74 -18.62
C PRO A 45 0.91 7.95 -18.81
N ARG A 46 0.42 9.15 -18.47
CA ARG A 46 1.14 10.42 -18.54
C ARG A 46 0.87 11.21 -17.26
N THR A 47 1.71 12.21 -16.97
CA THR A 47 1.54 13.06 -15.80
C THR A 47 0.12 13.65 -15.77
N ALA A 48 -0.59 13.44 -14.66
CA ALA A 48 -1.93 13.95 -14.44
C ALA A 48 -1.95 14.95 -13.29
N ARG A 49 -2.70 16.03 -13.45
CA ARG A 49 -3.03 16.97 -12.38
C ARG A 49 -4.31 16.50 -11.71
N ILE A 50 -4.19 15.95 -10.52
CA ILE A 50 -5.26 15.35 -9.73
C ILE A 50 -5.61 16.28 -8.56
N ASP A 51 -6.89 16.43 -8.24
CA ASP A 51 -7.36 17.21 -7.09
C ASP A 51 -8.35 16.46 -6.18
N LYS A 52 -8.77 15.26 -6.63
CA LYS A 52 -9.72 14.43 -5.89
C LYS A 52 -9.38 12.94 -6.02
N VAL A 53 -9.54 12.25 -4.89
CA VAL A 53 -9.47 10.78 -4.81
C VAL A 53 -10.70 10.27 -4.07
N ILE A 54 -11.35 9.26 -4.61
CA ILE A 54 -12.51 8.61 -4.01
C ILE A 54 -12.15 7.14 -3.78
N ILE A 55 -12.30 6.69 -2.55
CA ILE A 55 -12.07 5.31 -2.14
C ILE A 55 -13.42 4.66 -1.90
N HIS A 56 -13.68 3.56 -2.60
CA HIS A 56 -14.82 2.70 -2.33
C HIS A 56 -14.34 1.50 -1.51
N TRP A 57 -14.81 1.42 -0.26
CA TRP A 57 -14.40 0.38 0.68
C TRP A 57 -15.27 -0.87 0.54
N GLY A 58 -14.65 -2.03 0.67
CA GLY A 58 -15.35 -3.30 0.79
C GLY A 58 -14.95 -4.39 -0.20
N LYS A 59 -15.66 -5.51 -0.07
CA LYS A 59 -15.60 -6.67 -0.97
C LYS A 59 -16.99 -7.30 -1.02
N ALA A 60 -17.55 -7.46 -2.22
CA ALA A 60 -18.74 -8.27 -2.49
C ALA A 60 -19.87 -8.15 -1.43
N GLY A 61 -20.51 -6.98 -1.36
CA GLY A 61 -21.70 -6.74 -0.53
C GLY A 61 -21.44 -6.41 0.94
N VAL A 62 -20.19 -6.48 1.41
CA VAL A 62 -19.77 -6.01 2.74
C VAL A 62 -18.76 -4.87 2.56
N HIS A 63 -19.05 -3.70 3.13
CA HIS A 63 -18.08 -2.61 3.22
C HIS A 63 -17.33 -2.71 4.55
N THR A 64 -16.03 -2.44 4.50
CA THR A 64 -15.23 -2.41 5.71
C THR A 64 -14.12 -1.38 5.54
N THR A 65 -14.21 -0.31 6.32
CA THR A 65 -13.41 0.90 6.14
C THR A 65 -12.16 0.85 7.01
N SER A 66 -11.02 1.22 6.44
CA SER A 66 -9.79 1.38 7.21
C SER A 66 -9.95 2.50 8.24
N ARG A 67 -9.33 2.37 9.41
CA ARG A 67 -9.42 3.37 10.48
C ARG A 67 -8.57 4.61 10.21
N SER A 68 -7.49 4.46 9.44
CA SER A 68 -6.71 5.57 8.91
C SER A 68 -6.08 5.20 7.58
N CYS A 69 -5.90 6.19 6.72
CA CYS A 69 -5.17 6.03 5.47
C CYS A 69 -4.60 7.38 4.98
N ARG A 70 -3.62 7.29 4.09
CA ARG A 70 -2.94 8.43 3.48
C ARG A 70 -2.98 8.30 1.97
N ILE A 71 -3.16 9.43 1.29
CA ILE A 71 -3.03 9.54 -0.15
C ILE A 71 -1.65 10.09 -0.45
N GLN A 72 -0.90 9.37 -1.28
CA GLN A 72 0.43 9.78 -1.69
C GLN A 72 0.52 9.84 -3.21
N GLY A 73 1.19 10.88 -3.71
CA GLY A 73 1.45 11.09 -5.12
C GLY A 73 2.92 10.86 -5.45
N TRP A 74 3.17 10.21 -6.59
CA TRP A 74 4.51 10.06 -7.15
C TRP A 74 4.91 11.36 -7.87
N ARG A 75 5.88 12.08 -7.30
CA ARG A 75 6.41 13.33 -7.84
C ARG A 75 7.89 13.50 -7.49
N ASN A 76 8.68 13.97 -8.45
CA ASN A 76 10.13 14.12 -8.32
C ASN A 76 10.81 12.82 -7.84
N ASN A 77 10.42 11.67 -8.40
CA ASN A 77 10.93 10.34 -8.06
C ASN A 77 10.75 9.92 -6.59
N HIS A 78 9.75 10.48 -5.90
CA HIS A 78 9.43 10.12 -4.53
C HIS A 78 7.93 10.06 -4.29
N TRP A 79 7.52 9.15 -3.41
CA TRP A 79 6.20 9.16 -2.79
C TRP A 79 6.10 10.33 -1.81
N ARG A 80 5.09 11.18 -2.01
CA ARG A 80 4.84 12.30 -1.12
C ARG A 80 3.38 12.37 -0.75
N GLU A 81 3.10 12.63 0.52
CA GLU A 81 1.74 12.83 0.99
C GLU A 81 1.05 14.00 0.29
N VAL A 82 -0.22 13.79 -0.01
CA VAL A 82 -1.14 14.73 -0.66
C VAL A 82 -2.35 14.99 0.23
N ALA A 83 -2.84 13.95 0.91
CA ALA A 83 -3.89 14.05 1.91
C ALA A 83 -3.79 12.88 2.91
N CYS A 84 -4.41 13.04 4.08
CA CYS A 84 -4.53 11.98 5.08
C CYS A 84 -5.91 12.04 5.74
N ALA A 85 -6.39 10.89 6.19
CA ALA A 85 -7.55 10.79 7.06
C ALA A 85 -7.21 9.89 8.24
N GLU A 86 -7.53 10.40 9.43
CA GLU A 86 -7.45 9.68 10.69
C GLU A 86 -8.85 9.49 11.25
N ALA A 87 -9.03 8.44 12.05
CA ALA A 87 -10.29 8.12 12.71
C ALA A 87 -11.50 8.09 11.73
N LEU A 88 -11.32 7.43 10.58
CA LEU A 88 -12.37 7.28 9.59
C LEU A 88 -13.58 6.56 10.20
N SER A 89 -14.76 7.14 9.99
CA SER A 89 -16.05 6.50 10.24
C SER A 89 -16.22 5.28 9.33
N SER A 90 -17.02 4.32 9.77
CA SER A 90 -17.41 3.17 8.95
C SER A 90 -18.37 3.61 7.84
N GLU A 91 -17.81 4.22 6.80
CA GLU A 91 -18.52 4.68 5.61
C GLU A 91 -18.08 3.88 4.39
N GLN A 92 -19.04 3.57 3.51
CA GLN A 92 -18.77 2.85 2.27
C GLN A 92 -17.77 3.58 1.36
N THR A 93 -17.72 4.91 1.44
CA THR A 93 -16.88 5.74 0.57
C THR A 93 -16.14 6.78 1.39
N THR A 94 -14.85 6.96 1.13
CA THR A 94 -14.07 8.10 1.64
C THR A 94 -13.64 8.99 0.49
N ARG A 95 -13.85 10.30 0.64
CA ARG A 95 -13.51 11.30 -0.39
C ARG A 95 -12.43 12.22 0.12
N PHE A 96 -11.38 12.36 -0.67
CA PHE A 96 -10.31 13.33 -0.47
C PHE A 96 -10.38 14.40 -1.55
N THR A 97 -10.43 15.65 -1.13
CA THR A 97 -10.28 16.82 -2.01
C THR A 97 -9.11 17.66 -1.50
N PHE A 98 -8.21 18.05 -2.38
CA PHE A 98 -6.97 18.76 -2.03
C PHE A 98 -6.56 19.73 -3.14
N LYS A 99 -5.51 20.52 -2.90
CA LYS A 99 -4.96 21.41 -3.95
C LYS A 99 -4.46 20.57 -5.13
N PRO A 100 -4.80 20.92 -6.39
CA PRO A 100 -4.37 20.16 -7.55
C PRO A 100 -2.86 19.90 -7.57
N VAL A 101 -2.47 18.64 -7.77
CA VAL A 101 -1.06 18.21 -7.81
C VAL A 101 -0.77 17.42 -9.09
N ALA A 102 0.32 17.78 -9.78
CA ALA A 102 0.83 17.03 -10.92
C ALA A 102 1.62 15.81 -10.42
N VAL A 103 1.20 14.61 -10.84
CA VAL A 103 1.73 13.33 -10.38
C VAL A 103 1.74 12.28 -11.50
N GLY A 104 2.67 11.34 -11.44
CA GLY A 104 2.69 10.17 -12.34
C GLY A 104 1.87 8.98 -11.83
N ALA A 105 1.64 8.93 -10.52
CA ALA A 105 0.82 7.91 -9.87
C ALA A 105 0.23 8.43 -8.56
N ILE A 106 -0.87 7.82 -8.13
CA ILE A 106 -1.48 8.01 -6.81
C ILE A 106 -1.57 6.66 -6.12
N ARG A 107 -1.24 6.61 -4.84
CA ARG A 107 -1.50 5.45 -3.99
C ARG A 107 -2.28 5.82 -2.74
N ILE A 108 -3.09 4.88 -2.31
CA ILE A 108 -3.57 4.81 -0.93
C ILE A 108 -2.55 4.01 -0.11
N TRP A 109 -2.23 4.52 1.07
CA TRP A 109 -1.36 3.90 2.05
C TRP A 109 -2.10 3.72 3.38
N GLN A 110 -2.12 2.50 3.90
CA GLN A 110 -2.64 2.14 5.21
C GLN A 110 -1.49 1.57 6.03
N ASP A 111 -1.23 2.17 7.17
CA ASP A 111 -0.22 1.65 8.09
C ASP A 111 -0.60 0.28 8.65
N ALA A 112 0.41 -0.44 9.12
CA ALA A 112 0.25 -1.69 9.84
C ALA A 112 -0.82 -1.57 10.93
N GLY A 113 -1.81 -2.47 10.93
CA GLY A 113 -2.86 -2.49 11.94
C GLY A 113 -3.97 -1.43 11.77
N CYS A 114 -3.88 -0.52 10.80
CA CYS A 114 -4.87 0.54 10.58
C CYS A 114 -6.07 0.12 9.74
N GLY A 115 -6.22 -1.18 9.47
CA GLY A 115 -7.42 -1.74 8.86
C GLY A 115 -8.63 -1.67 9.79
N PRO A 116 -9.76 -2.23 9.34
CA PRO A 116 -10.97 -2.34 10.14
C PRO A 116 -10.75 -3.02 11.49
N GLU A 117 -11.56 -2.68 12.49
CA GLU A 117 -11.43 -3.22 13.85
C GLU A 117 -11.46 -4.76 13.89
N ALA A 118 -12.33 -5.39 13.10
CA ALA A 118 -12.43 -6.85 13.03
C ALA A 118 -11.22 -7.52 12.35
N VAL A 119 -10.50 -6.80 11.49
CA VAL A 119 -9.40 -7.30 10.65
C VAL A 119 -8.32 -6.22 10.46
N PRO A 120 -7.61 -5.80 11.53
CA PRO A 120 -6.76 -4.61 11.51
C PRO A 120 -5.57 -4.72 10.56
N GLY A 121 -5.13 -5.94 10.22
CA GLY A 121 -4.04 -6.18 9.27
C GLY A 121 -4.42 -6.09 7.80
N ARG A 122 -5.68 -5.80 7.44
CA ARG A 122 -6.15 -5.86 6.03
C ARG A 122 -6.65 -4.51 5.54
N MET A 123 -6.44 -4.23 4.26
CA MET A 123 -7.10 -3.15 3.53
C MET A 123 -8.20 -3.75 2.65
N TRP A 124 -9.42 -3.24 2.76
CA TRP A 124 -10.58 -3.72 2.01
C TRP A 124 -11.00 -2.68 0.97
N LEU A 125 -10.35 -2.75 -0.20
CA LEU A 125 -10.59 -1.83 -1.29
C LEU A 125 -11.42 -2.49 -2.39
N ALA A 126 -12.58 -1.90 -2.70
CA ALA A 126 -13.38 -2.30 -3.85
C ALA A 126 -12.92 -1.55 -5.11
N GLU A 127 -12.77 -0.23 -5.00
CA GLU A 127 -12.42 0.63 -6.13
C GLU A 127 -11.70 1.90 -5.64
N LEU A 128 -10.82 2.42 -6.49
CA LEU A 128 -10.09 3.66 -6.28
C LEU A 128 -10.27 4.54 -7.51
N GLU A 129 -10.97 5.65 -7.34
CA GLU A 129 -11.20 6.63 -8.40
C GLU A 129 -10.36 7.88 -8.17
N THR A 130 -9.92 8.50 -9.26
CA THR A 130 -9.18 9.77 -9.25
C THR A 130 -9.78 10.71 -10.27
N GLU A 131 -10.02 11.97 -9.90
CA GLU A 131 -10.46 13.01 -10.83
C GLU A 131 -9.34 14.02 -11.09
N GLY A 132 -9.25 14.46 -12.34
CA GLY A 132 -8.23 15.40 -12.80
C GLY A 132 -8.06 15.38 -14.32
N GLU A 133 -6.96 15.96 -14.79
CA GLU A 133 -6.63 16.10 -16.21
C GLU A 133 -5.19 15.65 -16.51
N PHE A 134 -4.94 15.12 -17.71
CA PHE A 134 -3.58 14.88 -18.17
C PHE A 134 -2.91 16.21 -18.53
N VAL A 135 -1.70 16.43 -18.03
CA VAL A 135 -0.93 17.69 -18.21
C VAL A 135 0.47 17.47 -18.77
N GLY A 136 0.93 16.22 -18.84
CA GLY A 136 2.20 15.86 -19.46
C GLY A 136 2.01 15.13 -20.79
N ASP A 137 3.00 15.28 -21.67
CA ASP A 137 3.05 14.58 -22.95
C ASP A 137 3.93 13.33 -22.91
N GLU A 138 4.84 13.25 -21.93
CA GLU A 138 5.73 12.11 -21.72
C GLU A 138 5.05 11.01 -20.92
N ASP A 139 5.37 9.77 -21.29
CA ASP A 139 4.93 8.59 -20.55
C ASP A 139 5.58 8.57 -19.16
N VAL A 140 4.80 8.17 -18.17
CA VAL A 140 5.30 7.97 -16.81
C VAL A 140 6.23 6.77 -16.79
N ASP A 141 7.42 6.94 -16.20
CA ASP A 141 8.36 5.85 -15.99
C ASP A 141 7.82 4.86 -14.93
N PHE A 142 7.11 3.85 -15.42
CA PHE A 142 6.55 2.78 -14.62
C PHE A 142 7.63 1.95 -13.91
N ALA A 143 8.80 1.78 -14.52
CA ALA A 143 9.86 0.95 -13.96
C ALA A 143 10.39 1.57 -12.67
N THR A 144 10.68 2.87 -12.66
CA THR A 144 11.13 3.56 -11.45
C THR A 144 10.07 3.51 -10.33
N ILE A 145 8.79 3.62 -10.66
CA ILE A 145 7.69 3.51 -9.68
C ILE A 145 7.66 2.10 -9.07
N ARG A 146 7.70 1.05 -9.91
CA ARG A 146 7.71 -0.34 -9.46
C ARG A 146 8.92 -0.62 -8.56
N ASP A 147 10.11 -0.24 -9.00
CA ASP A 147 11.35 -0.49 -8.25
C ASP A 147 11.31 0.23 -6.89
N SER A 148 10.69 1.43 -6.82
CA SER A 148 10.46 2.11 -5.55
C SER A 148 9.49 1.38 -4.63
N LEU A 149 8.45 0.75 -5.17
CA LEU A 149 7.47 -0.02 -4.37
C LEU A 149 8.10 -1.32 -3.84
N GLU A 150 8.87 -2.01 -4.67
CA GLU A 150 9.59 -3.23 -4.27
C GLU A 150 10.60 -2.93 -3.16
N LEU A 151 11.40 -1.87 -3.31
CA LEU A 151 12.36 -1.45 -2.29
C LEU A 151 11.67 -1.09 -0.96
N GLU A 152 10.57 -0.35 -1.00
CA GLU A 152 9.83 0.03 0.21
C GLU A 152 9.16 -1.18 0.88
N TRP A 153 8.65 -2.13 0.08
CA TRP A 153 8.10 -3.38 0.60
C TRP A 153 9.17 -4.22 1.29
N GLU A 154 10.34 -4.41 0.67
CA GLU A 154 11.45 -5.14 1.28
C GLU A 154 11.91 -4.51 2.59
N GLN A 155 11.99 -3.17 2.64
CA GLN A 155 12.34 -2.44 3.86
C GLN A 155 11.32 -2.68 4.98
N ASN A 156 10.02 -2.59 4.67
CA ASN A 156 8.95 -2.84 5.63
C ASN A 156 8.95 -4.30 6.11
N TYR A 157 9.18 -5.26 5.21
CA TYR A 157 9.29 -6.67 5.55
C TYR A 157 10.50 -6.96 6.45
N ARG A 158 11.67 -6.39 6.14
CA ARG A 158 12.85 -6.52 7.00
C ARG A 158 12.62 -5.89 8.37
N ALA A 159 11.97 -4.72 8.42
CA ALA A 159 11.66 -4.04 9.66
C ALA A 159 10.68 -4.83 10.53
N SER A 160 9.62 -5.43 9.95
CA SER A 160 8.66 -6.24 10.71
C SER A 160 9.29 -7.50 11.30
N ARG A 161 10.33 -8.06 10.64
CA ARG A 161 11.05 -9.25 11.10
C ARG A 161 12.25 -8.97 12.00
N ALA A 162 12.73 -7.73 12.07
CA ALA A 162 13.88 -7.37 12.90
C ALA A 162 13.72 -7.81 14.37
N PRO A 163 12.55 -7.62 15.04
CA PRO A 163 12.36 -8.07 16.42
C PRO A 163 12.40 -9.60 16.59
N ILE A 164 11.97 -10.35 15.57
CA ILE A 164 12.07 -11.82 15.58
C ILE A 164 13.53 -12.23 15.47
N THR A 165 14.26 -11.62 14.54
CA THR A 165 15.70 -11.86 14.35
C THR A 165 16.49 -11.51 15.60
N GLU A 166 16.22 -10.36 16.23
CA GLU A 166 16.83 -9.95 17.50
C GLU A 166 16.52 -10.92 18.63
N ARG A 167 15.27 -11.39 18.76
CA ARG A 167 14.90 -12.40 19.77
C ARG A 167 15.60 -13.73 19.54
N VAL A 168 15.66 -14.21 18.30
CA VAL A 168 16.36 -15.45 17.95
C VAL A 168 17.86 -15.30 18.22
N LEU A 169 18.47 -14.18 17.85
CA LEU A 169 19.88 -13.88 18.16
C LEU A 169 20.11 -13.79 19.67
N ALA A 170 19.22 -13.14 20.43
CA ALA A 170 19.32 -13.05 21.89
C ALA A 170 19.19 -14.43 22.56
N CYS A 171 18.33 -15.31 22.05
CA CYS A 171 18.22 -16.70 22.50
C CYS A 171 19.45 -17.54 22.12
N MET A 172 20.03 -17.31 20.93
CA MET A 172 21.24 -18.04 20.47
C MET A 172 22.51 -17.58 21.18
N TYR A 173 22.62 -16.29 21.52
CA TYR A 173 23.81 -15.70 22.14
C TYR A 173 23.73 -15.59 23.67
N GLY A 174 22.61 -15.97 24.28
CA GLY A 174 22.52 -16.28 25.71
C GLY A 174 22.82 -15.12 26.66
N THR A 175 21.80 -14.73 27.42
CA THR A 175 21.98 -14.01 28.68
C THR A 175 22.83 -14.89 29.61
N VAL A 176 24.12 -14.59 29.75
CA VAL A 176 24.89 -15.04 30.92
C VAL A 176 24.66 -14.02 32.03
N LYS A 177 23.80 -14.39 32.98
CA LYS A 177 24.06 -14.29 34.42
C LYS A 177 22.87 -14.94 35.14
N GLU A 178 23.00 -16.23 35.41
CA GLU A 178 22.39 -16.80 36.60
C GLU A 178 22.93 -16.02 37.79
N GLN A 179 22.07 -15.26 38.47
CA GLN A 179 22.35 -14.83 39.83
C GLN A 179 22.12 -16.04 40.72
N GLY A 180 23.21 -16.74 41.03
CA GLY A 180 23.27 -17.70 42.13
C GLY A 180 23.22 -16.98 43.47
N GLU A 181 22.57 -17.65 44.43
CA GLU A 181 22.31 -17.30 45.83
C GLU A 181 23.50 -16.74 46.62
#